data_AF-A0A534XKY4-F1
#
_entry.id   AF-A0A534XKY4-F1
#
_cell.length_a   1.000
_cell.length_b   1.000
_cell.length_c   1.000
_cell.angle_alpha   90.00
_cell.angle_beta   90.00
_cell.angle_gamma   90.00
#
_symmetry.space_group_name_H-M   'P 1'
#
loop_
_entity.id
_entity.type
_entity.pdbx_description
1 polymer ?
#
loop_
_entity_poly.entity_id
_entity_poly.type
_entity_poly.pdbx_seq_one_letter_code
_entity_poly.pdbx_strand_id
1 'polypeptide(L)'
;MTERAARAPMPSPRRRVGSRQETTMTALRARSWLGAVLLSSAALADFGDPLPGLTAEELAKFEAGKTEFSTAEEPDEGLGPVFNEAACVTCHTGPGTAVGGTTQRMETRFGRLRDDGTFDPMSELGGSLLQD
;
A
#
# COMPACT_ATOMS: atom_id res chain seq x y z
N MET A 1 -85.28 -38.37 -68.00
CA MET A 1 -84.23 -37.33 -68.11
C MET A 1 -82.89 -38.00 -67.86
N THR A 2 -82.00 -37.81 -68.82
CA THR A 2 -80.78 -38.54 -69.09
C THR A 2 -79.54 -37.83 -68.51
N GLU A 3 -78.41 -38.55 -68.55
CA GLU A 3 -77.03 -38.06 -68.61
C GLU A 3 -76.25 -37.67 -67.34
N ARG A 4 -75.35 -38.60 -66.98
CA ARG A 4 -73.89 -38.43 -66.82
C ARG A 4 -73.35 -36.99 -66.89
N ALA A 5 -72.54 -36.64 -65.90
CA ALA A 5 -71.39 -35.75 -66.09
C ALA A 5 -70.20 -36.28 -65.28
N ALA A 6 -69.09 -36.52 -65.97
CA ALA A 6 -67.78 -36.82 -65.41
C ALA A 6 -66.86 -35.59 -65.57
N ARG A 7 -65.99 -35.33 -64.59
CA ARG A 7 -64.78 -34.46 -64.64
C ARG A 7 -64.10 -34.54 -63.26
N ALA A 8 -62.80 -34.48 -63.04
CA ALA A 8 -61.55 -34.43 -63.82
C ALA A 8 -60.39 -34.77 -62.81
N PRO A 9 -59.10 -34.86 -63.22
CA PRO A 9 -58.07 -35.65 -62.53
C PRO A 9 -57.27 -34.93 -61.42
N MET A 10 -56.57 -35.75 -60.62
CA MET A 10 -55.63 -35.40 -59.54
C MET A 10 -54.36 -34.67 -60.02
N PRO A 11 -53.78 -33.80 -59.17
CA PRO A 11 -52.33 -33.60 -59.13
C PRO A 11 -51.71 -33.96 -57.78
N SER A 12 -50.49 -34.47 -57.85
CA SER A 12 -49.63 -34.98 -56.77
C SER A 12 -48.63 -33.90 -56.26
N PRO A 13 -47.51 -34.27 -55.61
CA PRO A 13 -47.32 -34.49 -54.18
C PRO A 13 -46.43 -33.38 -53.58
N ARG A 14 -46.09 -33.43 -52.29
CA ARG A 14 -44.77 -32.95 -51.81
C ARG A 14 -44.44 -33.47 -50.42
N ARG A 15 -43.48 -34.40 -50.39
CA ARG A 15 -42.81 -34.92 -49.21
C ARG A 15 -41.82 -33.86 -48.71
N ARG A 16 -41.94 -33.39 -47.47
CA ARG A 16 -40.92 -32.52 -46.84
C ARG A 16 -40.04 -33.40 -45.95
N VAL A 17 -38.83 -33.65 -46.41
CA VAL A 17 -37.74 -34.23 -45.61
C VAL A 17 -37.17 -33.10 -44.75
N GLY A 18 -37.33 -33.20 -43.43
CA GLY A 18 -36.58 -32.38 -42.48
C GLY A 18 -35.31 -33.13 -42.08
N SER A 19 -34.15 -32.59 -42.44
CA SER A 19 -32.84 -33.06 -41.99
C SER A 19 -32.59 -32.56 -40.56
N ARG A 20 -32.31 -33.49 -39.66
CA ARG A 20 -31.87 -33.22 -38.29
C ARG A 20 -30.35 -33.00 -38.35
N GLN A 21 -29.87 -31.78 -38.13
CA GLN A 21 -28.44 -31.53 -37.98
C GLN A 21 -28.04 -31.79 -36.52
N GLU A 22 -27.13 -32.74 -36.33
CA GLU A 22 -26.47 -33.03 -35.05
C GLU A 22 -25.27 -32.10 -34.89
N THR A 23 -25.20 -31.38 -33.77
CA THR A 23 -24.09 -30.47 -33.44
C THR A 23 -23.10 -31.21 -32.53
N THR A 24 -21.96 -31.61 -33.07
CA THR A 24 -20.84 -32.15 -32.28
C THR A 24 -20.04 -31.00 -31.65
N MET A 25 -20.01 -30.92 -30.32
CA MET A 25 -19.19 -29.96 -29.56
C MET A 25 -17.72 -30.38 -29.58
N THR A 26 -16.87 -29.60 -30.26
CA THR A 26 -15.42 -29.67 -30.15
C THR A 26 -14.98 -28.97 -28.87
N ALA A 27 -14.52 -29.73 -27.87
CA ALA A 27 -13.99 -29.18 -26.62
C ALA A 27 -12.54 -28.67 -26.83
N LEU A 28 -12.37 -27.35 -26.82
CA LEU A 28 -11.05 -26.70 -26.85
C LEU A 28 -10.42 -26.78 -25.46
N ARG A 29 -9.36 -27.60 -25.28
CA ARG A 29 -8.59 -27.64 -24.03
C ARG A 29 -7.70 -26.39 -23.93
N ALA A 30 -8.17 -25.37 -23.22
CA ALA A 30 -7.34 -24.25 -22.81
C ALA A 30 -6.26 -24.74 -21.83
N ARG A 31 -5.01 -24.76 -22.25
CA ARG A 31 -3.86 -24.95 -21.36
C ARG A 31 -3.66 -23.65 -20.58
N SER A 32 -4.16 -23.62 -19.36
CA SER A 32 -3.94 -22.54 -18.42
C SER A 32 -2.46 -22.51 -18.00
N TRP A 33 -1.71 -21.51 -18.45
CA TRP A 33 -0.39 -21.19 -17.89
C TRP A 33 -0.60 -20.29 -16.67
N LEU A 34 -1.04 -20.87 -15.55
CA LEU A 34 -0.88 -20.22 -14.24
C LEU A 34 0.52 -20.55 -13.72
N GLY A 35 1.51 -19.79 -14.18
CA GLY A 35 2.76 -19.67 -13.44
C GLY A 35 2.45 -18.92 -12.15
N ALA A 36 2.46 -19.62 -11.02
CA ALA A 36 2.30 -19.00 -9.72
C ALA A 36 3.49 -18.07 -9.45
N VAL A 37 3.29 -16.76 -9.60
CA VAL A 37 4.22 -15.78 -9.05
C VAL A 37 3.98 -15.75 -7.55
N LEU A 38 4.78 -16.53 -6.81
CA LEU A 38 4.87 -16.37 -5.37
C LEU A 38 5.63 -15.05 -5.12
N LEU A 39 4.92 -13.92 -5.07
CA LEU A 39 5.44 -12.76 -4.35
C LEU A 39 5.50 -13.18 -2.89
N SER A 40 6.70 -13.53 -2.42
CA SER A 40 6.94 -13.70 -0.99
C SER A 40 6.61 -12.39 -0.30
N SER A 41 5.66 -12.39 0.63
CA SER A 41 5.36 -11.24 1.49
C SER A 41 6.59 -10.80 2.32
N ALA A 42 7.67 -11.59 2.34
CA ALA A 42 8.97 -11.19 2.88
C ALA A 42 9.70 -10.13 2.03
N ALA A 43 9.14 -9.68 0.89
CA ALA A 43 9.84 -8.78 -0.03
C ALA A 43 9.59 -7.28 0.20
N LEU A 44 8.63 -6.87 1.03
CA LEU A 44 8.34 -5.44 1.28
C LEU A 44 8.04 -5.23 2.78
N ALA A 45 8.93 -4.50 3.46
CA ALA A 45 8.63 -3.93 4.76
C ALA A 45 7.71 -2.71 4.59
N ASP A 46 6.77 -2.53 5.50
CA ASP A 46 5.99 -1.29 5.59
C ASP A 46 6.87 -0.15 6.15
N PHE A 47 6.41 1.10 6.01
CA PHE A 47 7.16 2.23 6.55
C PHE A 47 7.23 2.15 8.07
N GLY A 48 8.45 2.28 8.60
CA GLY A 48 8.72 2.18 10.04
C GLY A 48 8.94 0.75 10.54
N ASP A 49 8.86 -0.26 9.68
CA ASP A 49 9.18 -1.65 10.01
C ASP A 49 10.65 -2.00 9.72
N PRO A 50 11.19 -3.04 10.39
CA PRO A 50 12.53 -3.53 10.09
C PRO A 50 12.59 -4.06 8.66
N LEU A 51 13.76 -3.90 8.02
CA LEU A 51 13.99 -4.48 6.70
C LEU A 51 13.91 -6.01 6.76
N PRO A 52 13.44 -6.68 5.69
CA PRO A 52 13.48 -8.13 5.64
C PRO A 52 14.92 -8.64 5.60
N GLY A 53 15.16 -9.80 6.22
CA GLY A 53 16.47 -10.48 6.17
C GLY A 53 17.48 -10.05 7.24
N LEU A 54 17.08 -9.21 8.21
CA LEU A 54 17.89 -8.95 9.39
C LEU A 54 18.20 -10.24 10.15
N THR A 55 19.43 -10.36 10.64
CA THR A 55 19.78 -11.36 11.64
C THR A 55 18.97 -11.12 12.92
N ALA A 56 18.87 -12.14 13.78
CA ALA A 56 18.17 -12.00 15.05
C ALA A 56 18.75 -10.86 15.93
N GLU A 57 20.07 -10.64 15.86
CA GLU A 57 20.74 -9.57 16.60
C GLU A 57 20.40 -8.18 16.03
N GLU A 58 20.39 -8.03 14.71
CA GLU A 58 20.02 -6.76 14.06
C GLU A 58 18.55 -6.42 14.28
N LEU A 59 17.66 -7.42 14.21
CA LEU A 59 16.25 -7.23 14.53
C LEU A 59 16.07 -6.79 15.98
N ALA A 60 16.77 -7.41 16.93
CA ALA A 60 16.71 -7.01 18.33
C ALA A 60 17.20 -5.56 18.55
N LYS A 61 18.27 -5.14 17.86
CA LYS A 61 18.75 -3.75 17.90
C LYS A 61 17.73 -2.79 17.30
N PHE A 62 17.09 -3.16 16.20
CA PHE A 62 16.04 -2.34 15.58
C PHE A 62 14.87 -2.14 16.55
N GLU A 63 14.34 -3.21 17.13
CA GLU A 63 13.19 -3.12 18.05
C GLU A 63 13.52 -2.34 19.33
N ALA A 64 14.73 -2.52 19.88
CA ALA A 64 15.21 -1.73 21.01
C ALA A 64 15.28 -0.23 20.65
N GLY A 65 15.85 0.10 19.48
CA GLY A 65 15.93 1.48 19.00
C GLY A 65 14.55 2.08 18.73
N LYS A 66 13.62 1.32 18.14
CA LYS A 66 12.24 1.78 17.88
C LYS A 66 11.48 2.04 19.18
N THR A 67 11.72 1.23 20.22
CA THR A 67 11.16 1.44 21.57
C THR A 67 11.69 2.73 22.17
N GLU A 68 13.00 2.92 22.19
CA GLU A 68 13.64 4.14 22.71
C GLU A 68 13.12 5.39 21.98
N PHE A 69 13.12 5.34 20.65
CA PHE A 69 12.67 6.44 19.80
C PHE A 69 11.21 6.87 20.05
N SER A 70 10.39 5.94 20.54
CA SER A 70 8.96 6.16 20.80
C SER A 70 8.66 6.47 22.26
N THR A 71 9.66 6.34 23.14
CA THR A 71 9.48 6.56 24.58
C THR A 71 9.52 8.05 24.87
N ALA A 72 8.58 8.52 25.69
CA ALA A 72 8.63 9.87 26.23
C ALA A 72 9.60 9.89 27.41
N GLU A 73 10.59 10.77 27.36
CA GLU A 73 11.51 11.02 28.46
C GLU A 73 10.87 11.94 29.50
N GLU A 74 11.28 11.77 30.75
CA GLU A 74 10.94 12.69 31.83
C GLU A 74 12.07 13.71 32.09
N PRO A 75 11.77 14.88 32.71
CA PRO A 75 12.76 15.91 32.98
C PRO A 75 14.01 15.43 33.74
N ASP A 76 13.87 14.44 34.62
CA ASP A 76 14.96 13.86 35.42
C ASP A 76 15.73 12.73 34.72
N GLU A 77 15.26 12.28 33.55
CA GLU A 77 15.91 11.23 32.74
C GLU A 77 16.86 11.78 31.68
N GLY A 78 16.85 13.09 31.43
CA GLY A 78 17.76 13.74 30.48
C GLY A 78 17.12 14.81 29.63
N LEU A 79 15.80 14.90 29.62
CA LEU A 79 15.05 15.85 28.80
C LEU A 79 15.36 17.31 29.14
N GLY A 80 15.61 17.60 30.42
CA GLY A 80 15.99 18.92 30.89
C GLY A 80 14.84 19.93 30.93
N PRO A 81 15.13 21.20 31.29
CA PRO A 81 14.11 22.23 31.48
C PRO A 81 13.63 22.89 30.17
N VAL A 82 14.36 22.69 29.06
CA VAL A 82 14.08 23.29 27.75
C VAL A 82 14.26 22.21 26.69
N PHE A 83 13.14 21.73 26.14
CA PHE A 83 13.07 20.69 25.11
C PHE A 83 11.82 20.92 24.25
N ASN A 84 11.88 20.53 22.98
CA ASN A 84 10.77 20.81 22.06
C ASN A 84 9.64 19.82 22.31
N GLU A 85 10.01 18.57 22.55
CA GLU A 85 9.07 17.47 22.74
C GLU A 85 9.72 16.30 23.48
N ALA A 86 8.92 15.54 24.21
CA ALA A 86 9.39 14.51 25.14
C ALA A 86 9.81 13.21 24.45
N ALA A 87 9.44 12.99 23.18
CA ALA A 87 9.77 11.79 22.43
C ALA A 87 10.21 12.11 20.99
N CYS A 88 11.18 11.35 20.46
CA CYS A 88 11.66 11.55 19.09
C CYS A 88 10.53 11.34 18.07
N VAL A 89 9.68 10.33 18.31
CA VAL A 89 8.56 9.96 17.44
C VAL A 89 7.57 11.10 17.21
N THR A 90 7.41 12.02 18.15
CA THR A 90 6.39 13.07 18.03
C THR A 90 6.64 13.99 16.83
N CYS A 91 7.90 14.32 16.53
CA CYS A 91 8.25 15.04 15.31
C CYS A 91 8.62 14.08 14.15
N HIS A 92 9.09 12.87 14.47
CA HIS A 92 9.53 11.86 13.50
C HIS A 92 8.50 10.74 13.29
N THR A 93 7.28 11.13 12.96
CA THR A 93 6.21 10.22 12.51
C THR A 93 5.81 10.55 11.08
N GLY A 94 5.85 9.55 10.20
CA GLY A 94 5.51 9.67 8.79
C GLY A 94 4.01 9.46 8.50
N PRO A 95 3.65 9.41 7.21
CA PRO A 95 2.30 9.06 6.78
C PRO A 95 1.84 7.75 7.42
N GLY A 96 0.59 7.70 7.87
CA GLY A 96 0.01 6.46 8.40
C GLY A 96 0.63 5.98 9.72
N THR A 97 1.16 6.87 10.56
CA THR A 97 1.76 6.58 11.88
C THR A 97 3.10 5.82 11.85
N ALA A 98 3.78 5.81 10.70
CA ALA A 98 5.09 5.18 10.54
C ALA A 98 6.18 5.87 11.39
N VAL A 99 6.75 5.16 12.36
CA VAL A 99 7.85 5.65 13.21
C VAL A 99 9.10 5.90 12.36
N GLY A 100 9.80 7.01 12.61
CA GLY A 100 11.02 7.41 11.90
C GLY A 100 10.78 8.20 10.60
N GLY A 101 9.52 8.51 10.28
CA GLY A 101 9.17 9.36 9.14
C GLY A 101 9.25 10.86 9.46
N THR A 102 8.66 11.69 8.61
CA THR A 102 8.53 13.14 8.83
C THR A 102 7.07 13.55 8.98
N THR A 103 6.77 14.35 10.00
CA THR A 103 5.44 14.95 10.23
C THR A 103 5.20 16.19 9.39
N GLN A 104 6.22 16.68 8.67
CA GLN A 104 6.23 18.01 8.03
C GLN A 104 6.08 19.19 9.01
N ARG A 105 6.31 18.97 10.32
CA ARG A 105 6.41 20.06 11.30
C ARG A 105 7.60 20.95 10.95
N MET A 106 7.39 22.26 11.07
CA MET A 106 8.39 23.27 10.76
C MET A 106 9.09 23.71 12.02
N GLU A 107 10.42 23.66 11.99
CA GLU A 107 11.27 24.11 13.08
C GLU A 107 11.70 25.56 12.86
N THR A 108 11.47 26.43 13.84
CA THR A 108 11.94 27.82 13.78
C THR A 108 13.25 27.96 14.53
N ARG A 109 14.27 28.50 13.85
CA ARG A 109 15.57 28.78 14.45
C ARG A 109 15.85 30.26 14.54
N PHE A 110 16.30 30.72 15.71
CA PHE A 110 16.68 32.10 15.97
C PHE A 110 17.96 32.17 16.81
N GLY A 111 18.52 33.36 16.94
CA GLY A 111 19.73 33.58 17.72
C GLY A 111 20.11 35.06 17.76
N ARG A 112 21.29 35.35 18.28
CA ARG A 112 21.83 36.72 18.36
C ARG A 112 22.95 36.89 17.32
N LEU A 113 23.04 38.08 16.74
CA LEU A 113 24.23 38.48 15.99
C LEU A 113 25.25 39.09 16.96
N ARG A 114 26.50 38.63 16.94
CA ARG A 114 27.58 39.22 17.73
C ARG A 114 28.13 40.48 17.05
N ASP A 115 28.88 41.27 17.80
CA ASP A 115 29.50 42.52 17.30
C ASP A 115 30.48 42.27 16.14
N ASP A 116 31.08 41.07 16.08
CA ASP A 116 31.95 40.62 14.98
C ASP A 116 31.16 40.05 13.78
N GLY A 117 29.82 40.08 13.83
CA GLY A 117 28.93 39.55 12.80
C GLY A 117 28.73 38.04 12.84
N THR A 118 29.28 37.32 13.82
CA THR A 118 29.07 35.87 13.95
C THR A 118 27.70 35.54 14.55
N PHE A 119 27.14 34.40 14.16
CA PHE A 119 25.89 33.89 14.73
C PHE A 119 26.11 33.28 16.11
N ASP A 120 25.29 33.69 17.07
CA ASP A 120 25.20 33.12 18.40
C ASP A 120 23.95 32.24 18.51
N PRO A 121 24.10 30.91 18.70
CA PRO A 121 22.97 30.03 18.87
C PRO A 121 22.32 30.17 20.26
N MET A 122 22.85 30.98 21.18
CA MET A 122 22.30 31.17 22.54
C MET A 122 22.19 29.83 23.29
N SER A 123 23.22 28.97 23.19
CA SER A 123 23.26 27.64 23.81
C SER A 123 23.06 27.67 25.33
N GLU A 124 23.47 28.76 25.98
CA GLU A 124 23.27 29.02 27.40
C GLU A 124 21.81 29.29 27.79
N LEU A 125 20.93 29.50 26.81
CA LEU A 125 19.49 29.72 26.97
C LEU A 125 18.64 28.60 26.34
N GLY A 126 19.23 27.44 26.05
CA GLY A 126 18.54 26.30 25.42
C GLY A 126 18.75 26.19 23.91
N GLY A 127 19.54 27.10 23.32
CA GLY A 127 19.96 27.00 21.92
C GLY A 127 19.03 27.72 20.95
N SER A 128 19.27 27.48 19.66
CA SER A 128 18.68 28.27 18.59
C SER A 128 17.25 27.86 18.23
N LEU A 129 16.76 26.76 18.77
CA LEU A 129 15.51 26.16 18.36
C LEU A 129 14.36 26.70 19.22
N LEU A 130 13.29 27.18 18.59
CA LEU A 130 12.09 27.57 19.30
C LEU A 130 11.34 26.31 19.74
N GLN A 131 11.09 26.19 21.05
CA GLN A 131 10.29 25.12 21.63
C GLN A 131 8.80 25.47 21.48
N ASP A 132 7.96 24.55 21.02
CA ASP A 132 6.56 24.79 20.65
C ASP A 132 5.55 23.73 21.12
#